data_AF-A0A0Q9U395-F1
#
_entry.id   AF-A0A0Q9U395-F1
#
_cell.length_a   1.000
_cell.length_b   1.000
_cell.length_c   1.000
_cell.angle_alpha   90.00
_cell.angle_beta   90.00
_cell.angle_gamma   90.00
#
_symmetry.space_group_name_H-M   'P 1'
#
loop_
_entity.id
_entity.type
_entity.pdbx_description
1 polymer ?
#
loop_
_entity_poly.entity_id
_entity_poly.type
_entity_poly.pdbx_seq_one_letter_code
_entity_poly.pdbx_strand_id
1 'polypeptide(L)'
;MSAQPATGPSTPQVTPITRFVPVAPDADWETVRARMVDHLTATATPAWTDHNAADPGITLLEVLAYGLADLHYRTAERHLDGWPLEVRAWDADAGRHWHATLPAGRWDPEADPSDPALTPADLAPLSAVADALASPATSATVLEPLVRASRSRADAVALLSTEPWASAFRPGDRPAVVALMRTRLVRQVAQEQAGVVATAVASAHAAAAAAAPRRSDPDAPLDVGAIDVAAAAELAWSLPLWDEEVVALVRRERRRLSREVLSGHLDAVRTTTSDTLAATRAALALAGLDTDETTYAVAAAPQAAGLLPEDLEDEQGRSLVWPPHPVQALTCEPVTADDYARRARSHPDVVRAWTVTGRLPGIAWNGLPTDAIPSVAVDEHAVALTLVVESRTELTTAPRRAAFLRDVLTTAVGPEAGAPFPDWRDDVDDLEPRRVICDEVGASLLERAPVLVQATLVSEVGADREAVIEDARARVVAFFERGRPETFAPTPAPLVDGPWPRHDQPTLGWVPGASVRFTEVVEAIVGNPLVRGVEDLAMKVDGDPDFIPASHGYLPIPSNAVPRLADARCIRVRFSLTSRCGDA
;
A
#
# COMPACT_ATOMS: atom_id res chain seq x y z
N MET A 1 53.06 -18.50 36.66
CA MET A 1 51.94 -18.68 37.59
C MET A 1 51.90 -17.50 38.53
N SER A 2 50.96 -16.58 38.33
CA SER A 2 50.46 -15.65 39.34
C SER A 2 49.10 -15.12 38.86
N ALA A 3 48.15 -15.11 39.78
CA ALA A 3 46.72 -15.01 39.55
C ALA A 3 46.26 -13.63 39.06
N GLN A 4 45.26 -13.61 38.16
CA GLN A 4 44.44 -12.43 37.88
C GLN A 4 43.58 -12.08 39.11
N PRO A 5 43.52 -10.81 39.54
CA PRO A 5 42.52 -10.37 40.49
C PRO A 5 41.16 -10.18 39.82
N ALA A 6 40.10 -10.58 40.53
CA ALA A 6 38.72 -10.50 40.10
C ALA A 6 38.28 -9.04 39.85
N THR A 7 37.67 -8.79 38.69
CA THR A 7 36.97 -7.55 38.37
C THR A 7 35.63 -7.51 39.11
N GLY A 8 35.54 -6.67 40.14
CA GLY A 8 34.24 -6.18 40.65
C GLY A 8 33.60 -5.20 39.66
N PRO A 9 32.29 -4.91 39.78
CA PRO A 9 31.60 -3.97 38.89
C PRO A 9 32.23 -2.58 39.02
N SER A 10 32.76 -2.05 37.91
CA SER A 10 33.28 -0.70 37.84
C SER A 10 32.14 0.30 37.99
N THR A 11 32.09 0.99 39.13
CA THR A 11 31.36 2.25 39.27
C THR A 11 31.88 3.25 38.23
N PRO A 12 31.04 3.79 37.33
CA PRO A 12 31.48 4.80 36.39
C PRO A 12 31.95 6.04 37.15
N GLN A 13 33.18 6.48 36.85
CA GLN A 13 33.70 7.78 37.30
C GLN A 13 32.77 8.89 36.80
N VAL A 14 32.29 9.72 37.72
CA VAL A 14 31.54 10.92 37.38
C VAL A 14 32.52 11.95 36.84
N THR A 15 32.48 12.16 35.52
CA THR A 15 33.14 13.29 34.88
C THR A 15 32.50 14.58 35.41
N PRO A 16 33.28 15.57 35.90
CA PRO A 16 32.72 16.82 36.37
C PRO A 16 32.00 17.54 35.22
N ILE A 17 30.81 18.06 35.51
CA ILE A 17 29.97 18.82 34.57
C ILE A 17 30.76 20.04 34.11
N THR A 18 31.29 19.96 32.89
CA THR A 18 31.75 21.12 32.14
C THR A 18 30.55 21.81 31.53
N ARG A 19 30.58 23.14 31.51
CA ARG A 19 29.57 23.97 30.84
C ARG A 19 29.42 23.49 29.40
N PHE A 20 28.23 22.99 29.05
CA PHE A 20 27.89 22.62 27.68
C PHE A 20 27.98 23.87 26.80
N VAL A 21 28.80 23.79 25.75
CA VAL A 21 28.83 24.76 24.65
C VAL A 21 27.94 24.15 23.56
N PRO A 22 26.81 24.77 23.21
CA PRO A 22 25.94 24.28 22.15
C PRO A 22 26.75 24.16 20.85
N VAL A 23 26.81 22.94 20.30
CA VAL A 23 27.23 22.74 18.92
C VAL A 23 25.95 22.87 18.09
N ALA A 24 25.94 23.80 17.14
CA ALA A 24 24.89 23.93 16.14
C ALA A 24 24.70 22.59 15.40
N PRO A 25 23.49 22.26 14.88
CA PRO A 25 23.21 20.97 14.25
C PRO A 25 24.26 20.59 13.20
N ASP A 26 24.67 19.32 13.15
CA ASP A 26 25.84 18.86 12.38
C ASP A 26 25.70 18.92 10.84
N ALA A 27 24.57 19.43 10.32
CA ALA A 27 24.43 20.05 9.00
C ALA A 27 23.01 20.58 8.80
N ASP A 28 22.86 21.85 8.39
CA ASP A 28 21.67 22.28 7.66
C ASP A 28 21.61 21.59 6.28
N TRP A 29 20.46 21.65 5.61
CA TRP A 29 20.28 21.06 4.28
C TRP A 29 21.41 21.44 3.31
N GLU A 30 21.85 22.70 3.36
CA GLU A 30 22.93 23.22 2.51
C GLU A 30 24.25 22.50 2.76
N THR A 31 24.57 22.22 4.02
CA THR A 31 25.80 21.49 4.40
C THR A 31 25.73 20.01 4.01
N VAL A 32 24.57 19.35 4.11
CA VAL A 32 24.38 17.97 3.64
C VAL A 32 24.53 17.91 2.12
N ARG A 33 23.83 18.81 1.42
CA ARG A 33 23.86 18.94 -0.04
C ARG A 33 25.28 19.17 -0.55
N ALA A 34 26.03 20.11 0.03
CA ALA A 34 27.40 20.41 -0.39
C ALA A 34 28.32 19.18 -0.27
N ARG A 35 28.24 18.43 0.84
CA ARG A 35 29.04 17.20 1.02
C ARG A 35 28.68 16.11 0.02
N MET A 36 27.40 15.98 -0.30
CA MET A 36 26.91 15.01 -1.28
C MET A 36 27.34 15.38 -2.70
N VAL A 37 27.26 16.66 -3.07
CA VAL A 37 27.73 17.19 -4.36
C VAL A 37 29.25 17.02 -4.50
N ASP A 38 30.02 17.31 -3.45
CA ASP A 38 31.48 17.14 -3.45
C ASP A 38 31.88 15.66 -3.64
N HIS A 39 31.20 14.76 -2.93
CA HIS A 39 31.44 13.32 -3.07
C HIS A 39 31.08 12.80 -4.45
N LEU A 40 29.93 13.24 -4.98
CA LEU A 40 29.45 12.87 -6.30
C LEU A 40 30.37 13.39 -7.40
N THR A 41 30.82 14.64 -7.31
CA THR A 41 31.78 15.23 -8.27
C THR A 41 33.13 14.50 -8.23
N ALA A 42 33.57 14.02 -7.06
CA ALA A 42 34.82 13.29 -6.91
C ALA A 42 34.76 11.82 -7.42
N THR A 43 33.56 11.25 -7.57
CA THR A 43 33.35 9.83 -7.91
C THR A 43 32.63 9.62 -9.25
N ALA A 44 32.06 10.68 -9.83
CA ALA A 44 31.37 10.64 -11.12
C ALA A 44 32.33 10.22 -12.24
N THR A 45 31.80 9.45 -13.20
CA THR A 45 32.56 9.07 -14.39
C THR A 45 32.87 10.30 -15.25
N PRO A 46 34.01 10.34 -15.97
CA PRO A 46 34.38 11.48 -16.83
C PRO A 46 33.37 11.87 -17.90
N ALA A 47 32.37 11.02 -18.18
CA ALA A 47 31.30 11.26 -19.14
C ALA A 47 30.16 12.16 -18.60
N TRP A 48 30.08 12.33 -17.27
CA TRP A 48 29.07 13.19 -16.65
C TRP A 48 29.73 14.50 -16.24
N THR A 49 29.55 15.53 -17.06
CA THR A 49 30.32 16.79 -16.96
C THR A 49 29.53 17.99 -16.45
N ASP A 50 28.19 17.91 -16.46
CA ASP A 50 27.31 19.03 -16.10
C ASP A 50 26.58 18.75 -14.78
N HIS A 51 27.21 19.11 -13.67
CA HIS A 51 26.59 19.06 -12.33
C HIS A 51 25.82 20.36 -12.02
N ASN A 52 24.89 20.73 -12.90
CA ASN A 52 24.08 21.94 -12.74
C ASN A 52 22.69 21.64 -12.14
N ALA A 53 21.98 22.67 -11.69
CA ALA A 53 20.69 22.53 -11.01
C ALA A 53 19.56 21.98 -11.90
N ALA A 54 19.75 21.96 -13.23
CA ALA A 54 18.79 21.38 -14.18
C ALA A 54 19.09 19.90 -14.50
N ASP A 55 20.19 19.35 -13.96
CA ASP A 55 20.52 17.94 -14.12
C ASP A 55 19.61 17.07 -13.22
N PRO A 56 18.89 16.08 -13.78
CA PRO A 56 17.97 15.26 -13.00
C PRO A 56 18.65 14.44 -11.91
N GLY A 57 19.93 14.07 -12.08
CA GLY A 57 20.74 13.42 -11.05
C GLY A 57 21.08 14.36 -9.89
N ILE A 58 21.28 15.66 -10.15
CA ILE A 58 21.45 16.67 -9.09
C ILE A 58 20.14 16.95 -8.38
N THR A 59 19.01 17.02 -9.09
CA THR A 59 17.69 17.14 -8.45
C THR A 59 17.39 15.97 -7.50
N LEU A 60 17.68 14.73 -7.91
CA LEU A 60 17.52 13.55 -7.05
C LEU A 60 18.46 13.59 -5.83
N LEU A 61 19.67 14.10 -6.00
CA LEU A 61 20.64 14.28 -4.91
C LEU A 61 20.14 15.31 -3.88
N GLU A 62 19.53 16.40 -4.33
CA GLU A 62 18.98 17.47 -3.49
C GLU A 62 17.76 17.00 -2.68
N VAL A 63 16.90 16.19 -3.29
CA VAL A 63 15.78 15.52 -2.61
C VAL A 63 16.29 14.55 -1.54
N LEU A 64 17.35 13.79 -1.83
CA LEU A 64 17.98 12.89 -0.86
C LEU A 64 18.65 13.66 0.28
N ALA A 65 19.34 14.77 -0.02
CA ALA A 65 19.93 15.65 0.98
C ALA A 65 18.87 16.27 1.90
N TYR A 66 17.70 16.63 1.35
CA TYR A 66 16.55 17.09 2.11
C TYR A 66 15.99 15.99 3.01
N GLY A 67 15.75 14.80 2.47
CA GLY A 67 15.26 13.66 3.26
C GLY A 67 16.21 13.29 4.41
N LEU A 68 17.53 13.35 4.19
CA LEU A 68 18.52 13.08 5.24
C LEU A 68 18.58 14.20 6.29
N ALA A 69 18.50 15.46 5.88
CA ALA A 69 18.47 16.59 6.81
C ALA A 69 17.18 16.59 7.65
N ASP A 70 16.03 16.33 7.04
CA ASP A 70 14.73 16.21 7.73
C ASP A 70 14.69 14.98 8.65
N LEU A 71 15.20 13.83 8.20
CA LEU A 71 15.31 12.64 9.04
C LEU A 71 16.24 12.88 10.22
N HIS A 72 17.39 13.52 10.00
CA HIS A 72 18.32 13.88 11.07
C HIS A 72 17.68 14.86 12.06
N TYR A 73 16.99 15.91 11.58
CA TYR A 73 16.23 16.81 12.43
C TYR A 73 15.17 16.06 13.27
N ARG A 74 14.47 15.11 12.67
CA ARG A 74 13.43 14.32 13.35
C ARG A 74 13.98 13.27 14.31
N THR A 75 15.22 12.81 14.14
CA THR A 75 15.81 11.70 14.92
C THR A 75 16.85 12.15 15.94
N ALA A 76 17.56 13.25 15.70
CA ALA A 76 18.61 13.76 16.58
C ALA A 76 18.06 14.55 17.77
N GLU A 77 16.91 15.20 17.63
CA GLU A 77 16.26 15.93 18.72
C GLU A 77 15.03 15.22 19.32
N ARG A 78 14.47 14.20 18.65
CA ARG A 78 13.15 13.66 19.01
C ARG A 78 13.10 12.14 18.85
N HIS A 79 12.74 11.44 19.92
CA HIS A 79 12.35 10.05 19.82
C HIS A 79 10.95 9.97 19.17
N LEU A 80 10.74 9.06 18.22
CA LEU A 80 9.42 8.76 17.62
C LEU A 80 8.34 8.56 18.70
N ASP A 81 8.78 8.13 19.88
CA ASP A 81 7.93 7.88 21.04
C ASP A 81 7.40 9.16 21.72
N GLY A 82 7.99 10.33 21.48
CA GLY A 82 7.62 11.63 22.07
C GLY A 82 6.76 12.52 21.17
N TRP A 83 6.67 12.20 19.88
CA TRP A 83 5.99 13.00 18.86
C TRP A 83 4.54 13.42 19.21
N PRO A 84 3.68 12.55 19.79
CA PRO A 84 2.30 12.92 20.13
C PRO A 84 2.18 13.91 21.29
N LEU A 85 3.24 14.09 22.08
CA LEU A 85 3.28 14.97 23.24
C LEU A 85 3.89 16.35 22.91
N GLU A 86 4.61 16.46 21.78
CA GLU A 86 5.39 17.64 21.39
C GLU A 86 4.73 18.50 20.31
N VAL A 87 4.01 17.90 19.37
CA VAL A 87 3.22 18.66 18.37
C VAL A 87 2.03 19.30 19.08
N ARG A 88 1.53 20.42 18.55
CA ARG A 88 0.23 21.01 18.90
C ARG A 88 -0.94 20.10 18.53
N ALA A 89 -0.90 18.85 18.97
CA ALA A 89 -1.94 17.84 18.81
C ALA A 89 -3.29 18.31 19.40
N TRP A 90 -3.28 19.36 20.21
CA TRP A 90 -4.43 20.06 20.77
C TRP A 90 -5.18 21.00 19.81
N ASP A 91 -4.60 21.37 18.66
CA ASP A 91 -5.26 22.21 17.66
C ASP A 91 -6.05 21.35 16.64
N ALA A 92 -7.11 21.91 16.05
CA ALA A 92 -7.81 21.30 14.90
C ALA A 92 -6.82 21.02 13.75
N ASP A 93 -7.14 20.12 12.81
CA ASP A 93 -6.22 19.72 11.72
C ASP A 93 -5.53 20.90 11.03
N ALA A 94 -6.31 21.93 10.68
CA ALA A 94 -5.82 23.16 10.07
C ALA A 94 -4.77 23.92 10.92
N GLY A 95 -4.74 23.72 12.24
CA GLY A 95 -3.80 24.34 13.18
C GLY A 95 -2.54 23.50 13.47
N ARG A 96 -2.48 22.26 13.00
CA ARG A 96 -1.36 21.32 13.25
C ARG A 96 -0.22 21.45 12.24
N HIS A 97 -0.48 22.09 11.10
CA HIS A 97 0.56 22.36 10.11
C HIS A 97 1.53 23.42 10.63
N TRP A 98 2.82 23.29 10.31
CA TRP A 98 3.85 24.27 10.70
C TRP A 98 3.54 25.69 10.18
N HIS A 99 2.79 25.80 9.08
CA HIS A 99 2.27 27.05 8.52
C HIS A 99 1.26 27.78 9.43
N ALA A 100 0.55 27.05 10.30
CA ALA A 100 -0.47 27.61 11.20
C ALA A 100 0.07 28.03 12.57
N THR A 101 1.30 27.61 12.90
CA THR A 101 1.99 27.97 14.16
C THR A 101 2.91 29.17 14.01
N LEU A 102 3.33 29.47 12.80
CA LEU A 102 3.90 30.75 12.41
C LEU A 102 2.77 31.62 11.84
N PRO A 103 2.83 32.96 11.92
CA PRO A 103 1.96 33.82 11.13
C PRO A 103 2.39 33.75 9.66
N ALA A 104 2.33 32.54 9.06
CA ALA A 104 2.68 32.27 7.67
C ALA A 104 1.41 32.20 6.82
N GLY A 105 0.56 33.23 6.93
CA GLY A 105 -0.55 33.44 6.02
C GLY A 105 -0.11 34.17 4.75
N ARG A 106 0.98 33.74 4.11
CA ARG A 106 1.45 34.38 2.87
C ARG A 106 1.96 33.45 1.77
N TRP A 107 2.26 32.20 2.05
CA TRP A 107 2.64 31.27 0.99
C TRP A 107 1.42 30.47 0.56
N ASP A 108 0.80 30.92 -0.53
CA ASP A 108 -0.21 30.20 -1.28
C ASP A 108 0.46 29.67 -2.57
N PRO A 109 0.90 28.40 -2.58
CA PRO A 109 1.63 27.83 -3.71
C PRO A 109 0.77 27.68 -4.97
N GLU A 110 -0.56 27.77 -4.88
CA GLU A 110 -1.45 27.82 -6.06
C GLU A 110 -1.47 29.21 -6.70
N ALA A 111 -1.23 30.26 -5.91
CA ALA A 111 -1.24 31.65 -6.39
C ALA A 111 0.09 32.09 -7.00
N ASP A 112 1.24 31.63 -6.47
CA ASP A 112 2.55 31.90 -7.07
C ASP A 112 3.57 30.78 -6.78
N PRO A 113 3.70 29.80 -7.69
CA PRO A 113 4.62 28.67 -7.53
C PRO A 113 6.11 29.03 -7.68
N SER A 114 6.45 30.32 -7.89
CA SER A 114 7.82 30.78 -8.09
C SER A 114 8.47 31.46 -6.87
N ASP A 115 7.76 31.57 -5.75
CA ASP A 115 8.23 32.26 -4.53
C ASP A 115 9.17 31.35 -3.69
N PRO A 116 10.47 31.69 -3.53
CA PRO A 116 11.41 30.88 -2.78
C PRO A 116 11.21 31.03 -1.26
N ALA A 117 11.69 30.04 -0.51
CA ALA A 117 11.59 29.93 0.95
C ALA A 117 11.71 31.26 1.73
N LEU A 118 10.78 31.46 2.68
CA LEU A 118 10.73 32.46 3.76
C LEU A 118 11.83 33.55 3.71
N THR A 119 11.46 34.72 3.19
CA THR A 119 12.35 35.89 3.23
C THR A 119 12.39 36.48 4.66
N PRO A 120 13.41 37.28 5.02
CA PRO A 120 13.42 38.03 6.30
C PRO A 120 12.19 38.94 6.49
N ALA A 121 11.50 39.30 5.41
CA ALA A 121 10.24 40.05 5.47
C ALA A 121 9.06 39.21 5.98
N ASP A 122 9.11 37.89 5.83
CA ASP A 122 8.09 36.93 6.32
C ASP A 122 8.27 36.63 7.81
N LEU A 123 9.48 36.83 8.36
CA LEU A 123 9.78 36.76 9.80
C LEU A 123 9.60 38.10 10.53
N ALA A 124 9.49 39.22 9.80
CA ALA A 124 9.28 40.55 10.35
C ALA A 124 8.06 40.67 11.29
N PRO A 125 6.91 39.98 11.06
CA PRO A 125 5.79 39.96 11.99
C PRO A 125 6.14 39.33 13.34
N LEU A 126 6.94 38.25 13.35
CA LEU A 126 7.36 37.58 14.59
C LEU A 126 8.33 38.44 15.41
N SER A 127 9.28 39.09 14.76
CA SER A 127 10.18 40.04 15.39
C SER A 127 9.42 41.24 15.97
N ALA A 128 8.44 41.77 15.23
CA ALA A 128 7.60 42.87 15.72
C ALA A 128 6.76 42.49 16.96
N VAL A 129 6.21 41.26 16.99
CA VAL A 129 5.52 40.74 18.17
C VAL A 129 6.47 40.57 19.35
N ALA A 130 7.69 40.05 19.13
CA ALA A 130 8.70 39.90 20.17
C ALA A 130 9.13 41.25 20.75
N ASP A 131 9.38 42.25 19.90
CA ASP A 131 9.75 43.60 20.31
C ASP A 131 8.61 44.28 21.11
N ALA A 132 7.36 44.13 20.65
CA ALA A 132 6.19 44.62 21.37
C ALA A 132 6.04 43.96 22.75
N LEU A 133 6.31 42.65 22.88
CA LEU A 133 6.27 41.94 24.15
C LEU A 133 7.47 42.25 25.08
N ALA A 134 8.55 42.82 24.55
CA ALA A 134 9.70 43.29 25.32
C ALA A 134 9.54 44.74 25.81
N SER A 135 8.64 45.53 25.19
CA SER A 135 8.39 46.93 25.55
C SER A 135 7.74 47.06 26.94
N PRO A 136 8.16 48.00 27.80
CA PRO A 136 7.58 48.20 29.13
C PRO A 136 6.06 48.46 29.13
N ALA A 137 5.53 49.10 28.08
CA ALA A 137 4.11 49.43 27.99
C ALA A 137 3.22 48.22 27.61
N THR A 138 3.79 47.22 26.93
CA THR A 138 3.07 46.07 26.38
C THR A 138 3.72 44.73 26.73
N SER A 139 4.51 44.74 27.82
CA SER A 139 5.37 43.64 28.22
C SER A 139 4.59 42.35 28.45
N ALA A 140 5.15 41.21 28.03
CA ALA A 140 4.62 39.89 28.32
C ALA A 140 4.37 39.68 29.82
N THR A 141 5.22 40.24 30.70
CA THR A 141 5.07 40.11 32.16
C THR A 141 3.79 40.77 32.69
N VAL A 142 3.32 41.82 32.02
CA VAL A 142 2.06 42.50 32.37
C VAL A 142 0.87 41.84 31.66
N LEU A 143 1.06 41.47 30.39
CA LEU A 143 0.01 40.91 29.56
C LEU A 143 -0.40 39.48 29.98
N GLU A 144 0.56 38.63 30.33
CA GLU A 144 0.33 37.22 30.64
C GLU A 144 -0.67 37.01 31.79
N PRO A 145 -0.56 37.68 32.96
CA PRO A 145 -1.56 37.55 34.03
C PRO A 145 -2.97 38.01 33.60
N LEU A 146 -3.08 39.04 32.77
CA LEU A 146 -4.36 39.58 32.32
C LEU A 146 -5.06 38.63 31.33
N VAL A 147 -4.30 38.06 30.40
CA VAL A 147 -4.80 37.05 29.47
C VAL A 147 -5.22 35.78 30.22
N ARG A 148 -4.45 35.36 31.23
CA ARG A 148 -4.81 34.21 32.07
C ARG A 148 -6.08 34.43 32.89
N ALA A 149 -6.34 35.66 33.30
CA ALA A 149 -7.55 36.03 34.05
C ALA A 149 -8.80 36.20 33.17
N SER A 150 -8.67 36.23 31.84
CA SER A 150 -9.80 36.30 30.92
C SER A 150 -10.65 35.03 30.99
N ARG A 151 -11.98 35.18 30.88
CA ARG A 151 -12.92 34.05 31.00
C ARG A 151 -12.96 33.18 29.75
N SER A 152 -12.57 33.73 28.59
CA SER A 152 -12.55 33.04 27.31
C SER A 152 -11.45 33.59 26.40
N ARG A 153 -11.16 32.86 25.31
CA ARG A 153 -10.30 33.34 24.23
C ARG A 153 -10.81 34.62 23.59
N ALA A 154 -12.12 34.74 23.42
CA ALA A 154 -12.75 35.94 22.87
C ALA A 154 -12.49 37.16 23.78
N ASP A 155 -12.61 37.00 25.10
CA ASP A 155 -12.32 38.08 26.06
C ASP A 155 -10.84 38.49 26.03
N ALA A 156 -9.93 37.51 25.91
CA ALA A 156 -8.50 37.78 25.79
C ALA A 156 -8.17 38.53 24.48
N VAL A 157 -8.78 38.15 23.35
CA VAL A 157 -8.61 38.88 22.09
C VAL A 157 -9.22 40.29 22.17
N ALA A 158 -10.34 40.45 22.87
CA ALA A 158 -10.94 41.76 23.13
C ALA A 158 -10.04 42.65 24.00
N LEU A 159 -9.38 42.09 25.03
CA LEU A 159 -8.34 42.78 25.82
C LEU A 159 -7.22 43.32 24.91
N LEU A 160 -6.69 42.49 24.01
CA LEU A 160 -5.65 42.91 23.05
C LEU A 160 -6.16 43.91 22.00
N SER A 161 -7.48 44.13 21.92
CA SER A 161 -8.08 45.15 21.08
C SER A 161 -8.21 46.51 21.78
N THR A 162 -7.69 46.64 23.01
CA THR A 162 -7.63 47.90 23.77
C THR A 162 -6.19 48.40 23.93
N GLU A 163 -6.02 49.71 24.11
CA GLU A 163 -4.70 50.29 24.40
C GLU A 163 -4.17 49.79 25.76
N PRO A 164 -2.85 49.53 25.89
CA PRO A 164 -1.78 49.82 24.92
C PRO A 164 -1.55 48.73 23.86
N TRP A 165 -2.28 47.61 23.90
CA TRP A 165 -2.03 46.45 23.05
C TRP A 165 -2.62 46.57 21.64
N ALA A 166 -3.70 47.35 21.50
CA ALA A 166 -4.37 47.61 20.22
C ALA A 166 -3.41 48.21 19.19
N SER A 167 -2.53 49.10 19.63
CA SER A 167 -1.50 49.75 18.82
C SER A 167 -0.24 48.90 18.64
N ALA A 168 0.05 47.99 19.58
CA ALA A 168 1.23 47.14 19.54
C ALA A 168 1.06 45.84 18.73
N PHE A 169 -0.15 45.29 18.64
CA PHE A 169 -0.43 44.05 17.92
C PHE A 169 -1.49 44.25 16.84
N ARG A 170 -1.18 43.82 15.61
CA ARG A 170 -2.14 43.84 14.49
C ARG A 170 -3.27 42.86 14.77
N PRO A 171 -4.50 43.11 14.27
CA PRO A 171 -5.64 42.23 14.49
C PRO A 171 -5.38 40.74 14.18
N GLY A 172 -4.64 40.45 13.10
CA GLY A 172 -4.28 39.07 12.71
C GLY A 172 -3.30 38.36 13.65
N ASP A 173 -2.49 39.11 14.41
CA ASP A 173 -1.45 38.54 15.29
C ASP A 173 -2.00 38.26 16.70
N ARG A 174 -3.10 38.91 17.10
CA ARG A 174 -3.68 38.83 18.46
C ARG A 174 -4.00 37.39 18.89
N PRO A 175 -4.62 36.52 18.06
CA PRO A 175 -4.87 35.13 18.45
C PRO A 175 -3.58 34.37 18.79
N ALA A 176 -2.50 34.59 18.03
CA ALA A 176 -1.21 33.96 18.28
C ALA A 176 -0.57 34.47 19.58
N VAL A 177 -0.65 35.78 19.86
CA VAL A 177 -0.18 36.36 21.12
C VAL A 177 -0.95 35.82 22.32
N VAL A 178 -2.28 35.72 22.23
CA VAL A 178 -3.13 35.10 23.27
C VAL A 178 -2.71 33.65 23.51
N ALA A 179 -2.50 32.87 22.44
CA ALA A 179 -2.03 31.50 22.54
C ALA A 179 -0.65 31.42 23.23
N LEU A 180 0.30 32.31 22.89
CA LEU A 180 1.61 32.37 23.53
C LEU A 180 1.51 32.62 25.04
N MET A 181 0.69 33.58 25.46
CA MET A 181 0.50 33.92 26.88
C MET A 181 -0.18 32.78 27.67
N ARG A 182 -0.99 31.94 27.01
CA ARG A 182 -1.64 30.79 27.64
C ARG A 182 -0.86 29.49 27.59
N THR A 183 0.01 29.32 26.60
CA THR A 183 0.73 28.06 26.32
C THR A 183 1.43 27.51 27.57
N ARG A 184 2.09 28.36 28.35
CA ARG A 184 2.79 27.93 29.57
C ARG A 184 1.83 27.38 30.62
N LEU A 185 0.69 28.04 30.85
CA LEU A 185 -0.31 27.59 31.81
C LEU A 185 -0.93 26.25 31.37
N VAL A 186 -1.33 26.14 30.10
CA VAL A 186 -1.89 24.90 29.56
C VAL A 186 -0.90 23.75 29.72
N ARG A 187 0.37 23.94 29.34
CA ARG A 187 1.44 22.93 29.49
C ARG A 187 1.68 22.55 30.95
N GLN A 188 1.72 23.54 31.84
CA GLN A 188 1.91 23.30 33.26
C GLN A 188 0.76 22.46 33.84
N VAL A 189 -0.49 22.83 33.56
CA VAL A 189 -1.67 22.06 33.99
C VAL A 189 -1.67 20.67 33.38
N ALA A 190 -1.32 20.54 32.10
CA ALA A 190 -1.23 19.26 31.40
C ALA A 190 -0.18 18.30 31.99
N GLN A 191 0.81 18.83 32.70
CA GLN A 191 1.87 18.06 33.37
C GLN A 191 1.53 17.81 34.85
N GLU A 192 1.16 18.85 35.59
CA GLU A 192 0.89 18.77 37.03
C GLU A 192 -0.43 18.08 37.35
N GLN A 193 -1.44 18.21 36.48
CA GLN A 193 -2.79 17.65 36.67
C GLN A 193 -3.06 16.43 35.78
N ALA A 194 -2.02 15.80 35.22
CA ALA A 194 -2.15 14.66 34.32
C ALA A 194 -2.98 13.52 34.94
N GLY A 195 -2.77 13.21 36.23
CA GLY A 195 -3.54 12.17 36.93
C GLY A 195 -5.03 12.52 37.12
N VAL A 196 -5.36 13.81 37.28
CA VAL A 196 -6.75 14.28 37.39
C VAL A 196 -7.45 14.14 36.04
N VAL A 197 -6.80 14.56 34.96
CA VAL A 197 -7.32 14.42 33.59
C VAL A 197 -7.52 12.93 33.25
N ALA A 198 -6.53 12.08 33.54
CA ALA A 198 -6.61 10.64 33.34
C ALA A 198 -7.81 10.01 34.08
N THR A 199 -8.05 10.44 35.33
CA THR A 199 -9.16 9.93 36.15
C THR A 199 -10.51 10.34 35.58
N ALA A 200 -10.66 11.60 35.13
CA ALA A 200 -11.89 12.09 34.52
C ALA A 200 -12.20 11.35 33.20
N VAL A 201 -11.18 11.16 32.34
CA VAL A 201 -11.31 10.40 31.08
C VAL A 201 -11.70 8.95 31.35
N ALA A 202 -11.01 8.27 32.28
CA ALA A 202 -11.33 6.89 32.64
C ALA A 202 -12.75 6.75 33.23
N SER A 203 -13.18 7.71 34.06
CA SER A 203 -14.51 7.71 34.67
C SER A 203 -15.61 7.93 33.63
N ALA A 204 -15.42 8.88 32.71
CA ALA A 204 -16.34 9.12 31.60
C ALA A 204 -16.45 7.90 30.68
N HIS A 205 -15.32 7.26 30.36
CA HIS A 205 -15.28 6.04 29.55
C HIS A 205 -15.99 4.87 30.25
N ALA A 206 -15.72 4.64 31.53
CA ALA A 206 -16.36 3.59 32.32
C ALA A 206 -17.88 3.81 32.44
N ALA A 207 -18.33 5.07 32.60
CA ALA A 207 -19.75 5.41 32.61
C ALA A 207 -20.42 5.12 31.26
N ALA A 208 -19.77 5.46 30.15
CA ALA A 208 -20.26 5.18 28.81
C ALA A 208 -20.35 3.66 28.53
N ALA A 209 -19.32 2.90 28.91
CA ALA A 209 -19.30 1.44 28.81
C ALA A 209 -20.41 0.79 29.66
N ALA A 210 -20.62 1.25 30.90
CA ALA A 210 -21.70 0.76 31.76
C ALA A 210 -23.11 1.07 31.23
N ALA A 211 -23.26 2.14 30.45
CA ALA A 211 -24.51 2.51 29.80
C ALA A 211 -24.77 1.73 28.50
N ALA A 212 -23.76 1.08 27.91
CA ALA A 212 -23.85 0.40 26.62
C ALA A 212 -24.99 -0.62 26.49
N PRO A 213 -25.26 -1.50 27.49
CA PRO A 213 -26.35 -2.48 27.38
C PRO A 213 -27.76 -1.87 27.34
N ARG A 214 -27.90 -0.57 27.65
CA ARG A 214 -29.17 0.15 27.66
C ARG A 214 -29.38 0.99 26.39
N ARG A 215 -28.41 0.99 25.47
CA ARG A 215 -28.51 1.70 24.19
C ARG A 215 -29.42 0.94 23.24
N SER A 216 -30.03 1.68 22.31
CA SER A 216 -30.91 1.14 21.24
C SER A 216 -30.19 0.08 20.39
N ASP A 217 -28.88 0.27 20.21
CA ASP A 217 -27.96 -0.65 19.59
C ASP A 217 -26.80 -0.91 20.57
N PRO A 218 -26.81 -2.06 21.28
CA PRO A 218 -25.77 -2.41 22.24
C PRO A 218 -24.40 -2.68 21.59
N ASP A 219 -24.38 -3.05 20.32
CA ASP A 219 -23.18 -3.44 19.58
C ASP A 219 -22.53 -2.24 18.86
N ALA A 220 -23.21 -1.09 18.83
CA ALA A 220 -22.64 0.14 18.28
C ALA A 220 -21.42 0.64 19.09
N PRO A 221 -20.38 1.16 18.42
CA PRO A 221 -19.23 1.78 19.05
C PRO A 221 -19.63 2.86 20.07
N LEU A 222 -18.79 3.10 21.08
CA LEU A 222 -19.03 4.17 22.04
C LEU A 222 -18.86 5.54 21.36
N ASP A 223 -19.74 6.49 21.69
CA ASP A 223 -19.63 7.87 21.21
C ASP A 223 -18.49 8.59 21.95
N VAL A 224 -17.32 8.62 21.32
CA VAL A 224 -16.13 9.26 21.88
C VAL A 224 -16.30 10.78 22.02
N GLY A 225 -17.06 11.41 21.14
CA GLY A 225 -17.37 12.84 21.27
C GLY A 225 -18.15 13.13 22.55
N ALA A 226 -19.13 12.29 22.88
CA ALA A 226 -19.89 12.39 24.12
C ALA A 226 -19.01 12.10 25.37
N ILE A 227 -18.08 11.15 25.28
CA ILE A 227 -17.12 10.86 26.36
C ILE A 227 -16.21 12.07 26.60
N ASP A 228 -15.67 12.66 25.53
CA ASP A 228 -14.80 13.84 25.60
C ASP A 228 -15.53 15.01 26.28
N VAL A 229 -16.80 15.26 25.91
CA VAL A 229 -17.64 16.31 26.52
C VAL A 229 -17.90 16.03 27.99
N ALA A 230 -18.20 14.78 28.36
CA ALA A 230 -18.47 14.40 29.74
C ALA A 230 -17.22 14.59 30.63
N ALA A 231 -16.05 14.13 30.17
CA ALA A 231 -14.79 14.32 30.87
C ALA A 231 -14.41 15.81 30.97
N ALA A 232 -14.64 16.59 29.91
CA ALA A 232 -14.38 18.03 29.94
C ALA A 232 -15.30 18.77 30.92
N ALA A 233 -16.57 18.39 31.02
CA ALA A 233 -17.51 18.99 31.97
C ALA A 233 -17.13 18.75 33.43
N GLU A 234 -16.56 17.58 33.74
CA GLU A 234 -16.01 17.27 35.07
C GLU A 234 -14.80 18.15 35.40
N LEU A 235 -13.94 18.39 34.42
CA LEU A 235 -12.71 19.16 34.58
C LEU A 235 -12.91 20.68 34.55
N ALA A 236 -13.98 21.17 33.92
CA ALA A 236 -14.22 22.60 33.67
C ALA A 236 -14.17 23.47 34.94
N TRP A 237 -14.58 22.92 36.09
CA TRP A 237 -14.59 23.66 37.36
C TRP A 237 -13.31 23.50 38.19
N SER A 238 -12.47 22.52 37.85
CA SER A 238 -11.27 22.17 38.61
C SER A 238 -9.97 22.70 38.00
N LEU A 239 -9.97 23.00 36.70
CA LEU A 239 -8.80 23.48 35.99
C LEU A 239 -8.92 24.97 35.63
N PRO A 240 -7.83 25.77 35.74
CA PRO A 240 -7.83 27.19 35.38
C PRO A 240 -7.71 27.38 33.84
N LEU A 241 -8.50 26.64 33.09
CA LEU A 241 -8.43 26.53 31.63
C LEU A 241 -9.76 26.94 30.99
N TRP A 242 -9.71 27.37 29.74
CA TRP A 242 -10.93 27.59 28.95
C TRP A 242 -11.53 26.25 28.49
N ASP A 243 -12.82 26.21 28.22
CA ASP A 243 -13.53 24.98 27.81
C ASP A 243 -12.84 24.27 26.65
N GLU A 244 -12.44 25.02 25.63
CA GLU A 244 -11.67 24.52 24.48
C GLU A 244 -10.31 23.91 24.84
N GLU A 245 -9.64 24.44 25.87
CA GLU A 245 -8.35 23.93 26.35
C GLU A 245 -8.54 22.67 27.20
N VAL A 246 -9.62 22.61 27.99
CA VAL A 246 -9.99 21.42 28.76
C VAL A 246 -10.33 20.26 27.82
N VAL A 247 -11.16 20.51 26.81
CA VAL A 247 -11.47 19.52 25.75
C VAL A 247 -10.20 19.04 25.07
N ALA A 248 -9.25 19.95 24.81
CA ALA A 248 -7.97 19.57 24.22
C ALA A 248 -7.11 18.67 25.14
N LEU A 249 -7.11 18.91 26.47
CA LEU A 249 -6.42 18.04 27.43
C LEU A 249 -7.06 16.65 27.51
N VAL A 250 -8.38 16.58 27.49
CA VAL A 250 -9.14 15.32 27.43
C VAL A 250 -8.76 14.52 26.19
N ARG A 251 -8.78 15.16 25.01
CA ARG A 251 -8.37 14.52 23.75
C ARG A 251 -6.93 14.05 23.76
N ARG A 252 -6.00 14.83 24.33
CA ARG A 252 -4.59 14.44 24.49
C ARG A 252 -4.47 13.16 25.31
N GLU A 253 -5.19 13.09 26.42
CA GLU A 253 -5.18 11.93 27.30
C GLU A 253 -5.83 10.71 26.63
N ARG A 254 -6.92 10.89 25.89
CA ARG A 254 -7.52 9.82 25.08
C ARG A 254 -6.53 9.28 24.05
N ARG A 255 -5.82 10.13 23.31
CA ARG A 255 -4.79 9.69 22.36
C ARG A 255 -3.64 8.94 23.03
N ARG A 256 -3.25 9.33 24.25
CA ARG A 256 -2.26 8.58 25.05
C ARG A 256 -2.77 7.16 25.34
N LEU A 257 -4.02 7.03 25.76
CA LEU A 257 -4.66 5.74 26.04
C LEU A 257 -4.80 4.89 24.77
N SER A 258 -5.30 5.44 23.66
CA SER A 258 -5.42 4.70 22.39
C SER A 258 -4.07 4.18 21.91
N ARG A 259 -2.98 4.94 22.13
CA ARG A 259 -1.61 4.48 21.85
C ARG A 259 -1.15 3.34 22.76
N GLU A 260 -1.44 3.40 24.06
CA GLU A 260 -1.12 2.31 24.99
C GLU A 260 -1.85 1.03 24.60
N VAL A 261 -3.13 1.15 24.24
CA VAL A 261 -3.93 0.04 23.73
C VAL A 261 -3.32 -0.52 22.45
N LEU A 262 -2.98 0.32 21.47
CA LEU A 262 -2.34 -0.13 20.23
C LEU A 262 -1.01 -0.82 20.50
N SER A 263 -0.18 -0.27 21.39
CA SER A 263 1.11 -0.86 21.75
C SER A 263 0.94 -2.24 22.39
N GLY A 264 -0.09 -2.41 23.24
CA GLY A 264 -0.44 -3.70 23.84
C GLY A 264 -1.02 -4.73 22.85
N HIS A 265 -1.60 -4.28 21.74
CA HIS A 265 -2.21 -5.14 20.71
C HIS A 265 -1.39 -5.24 19.42
N LEU A 266 -0.18 -4.66 19.39
CA LEU A 266 0.60 -4.52 18.16
C LEU A 266 0.93 -5.85 17.49
N ASP A 267 1.25 -6.89 18.28
CA ASP A 267 1.54 -8.23 17.75
C ASP A 267 0.29 -8.86 17.12
N ALA A 268 -0.87 -8.73 17.76
CA ALA A 268 -2.14 -9.22 17.21
C ALA A 268 -2.48 -8.50 15.90
N VAL A 269 -2.34 -7.17 15.88
CA VAL A 269 -2.52 -6.34 14.68
C VAL A 269 -1.58 -6.78 13.55
N ARG A 270 -0.28 -6.95 13.82
CA ARG A 270 0.71 -7.35 12.80
C ARG A 270 0.46 -8.73 12.18
N THR A 271 -0.18 -9.63 12.93
CA THR A 271 -0.53 -10.98 12.45
C THR A 271 -1.94 -11.06 11.87
N THR A 272 -2.63 -9.93 11.73
CA THR A 272 -4.00 -9.89 11.21
C THR A 272 -4.04 -10.30 9.74
N THR A 273 -5.00 -11.13 9.40
CA THR A 273 -5.31 -11.60 8.05
C THR A 273 -6.74 -11.23 7.69
N SER A 274 -7.17 -11.45 6.44
CA SER A 274 -8.56 -11.21 6.01
C SER A 274 -9.55 -11.94 6.91
N ASP A 275 -9.22 -13.17 7.33
CA ASP A 275 -10.10 -14.01 8.15
C ASP A 275 -10.18 -13.53 9.61
N THR A 276 -9.13 -12.89 10.13
CA THR A 276 -9.03 -12.47 11.54
C THR A 276 -9.29 -10.98 11.75
N LEU A 277 -9.49 -10.20 10.68
CA LEU A 277 -9.69 -8.75 10.72
C LEU A 277 -10.87 -8.34 11.62
N ALA A 278 -12.03 -8.98 11.44
CA ALA A 278 -13.22 -8.66 12.22
C ALA A 278 -13.03 -8.87 13.72
N ALA A 279 -12.37 -9.96 14.12
CA ALA A 279 -12.06 -10.25 15.51
C ALA A 279 -11.06 -9.24 16.10
N THR A 280 -10.06 -8.84 15.32
CA THR A 280 -9.06 -7.84 15.73
C THR A 280 -9.71 -6.46 15.94
N ARG A 281 -10.56 -6.03 15.00
CA ARG A 281 -11.32 -4.77 15.14
C ARG A 281 -12.21 -4.78 16.39
N ALA A 282 -12.90 -5.88 16.65
CA ALA A 282 -13.73 -6.02 17.85
C ALA A 282 -12.91 -5.95 19.16
N ALA A 283 -11.72 -6.56 19.18
CA ALA A 283 -10.83 -6.49 20.35
C ALA A 283 -10.31 -5.07 20.61
N LEU A 284 -9.93 -4.34 19.57
CA LEU A 284 -9.49 -2.95 19.66
C LEU A 284 -10.62 -2.01 20.13
N ALA A 285 -11.83 -2.19 19.58
CA ALA A 285 -13.01 -1.44 20.00
C ALA A 285 -13.37 -1.72 21.48
N LEU A 286 -13.29 -2.99 21.91
CA LEU A 286 -13.50 -3.36 23.32
C LEU A 286 -12.43 -2.76 24.25
N ALA A 287 -11.22 -2.57 23.74
CA ALA A 287 -10.13 -1.91 24.44
C ALA A 287 -10.24 -0.36 24.42
N GLY A 288 -11.29 0.18 23.79
CA GLY A 288 -11.67 1.58 23.91
C GLY A 288 -11.30 2.47 22.72
N LEU A 289 -10.82 1.90 21.61
CA LEU A 289 -10.62 2.65 20.37
C LEU A 289 -11.95 2.94 19.68
N ASP A 290 -12.05 4.11 19.05
CA ASP A 290 -13.15 4.40 18.13
C ASP A 290 -12.97 3.71 16.77
N THR A 291 -13.95 3.91 15.87
CA THR A 291 -13.95 3.30 14.54
C THR A 291 -12.74 3.73 13.71
N ASP A 292 -12.37 5.00 13.77
CA ASP A 292 -11.28 5.58 12.97
C ASP A 292 -9.93 5.11 13.54
N GLU A 293 -9.76 5.19 14.86
CA GLU A 293 -8.59 4.68 15.58
C GLU A 293 -8.40 3.18 15.36
N THR A 294 -9.49 2.41 15.34
CA THR A 294 -9.44 0.97 15.02
C THR A 294 -8.98 0.73 13.58
N THR A 295 -9.45 1.55 12.64
CA THR A 295 -9.05 1.49 11.22
C THR A 295 -7.57 1.82 11.05
N TYR A 296 -7.10 2.91 11.65
CA TYR A 296 -5.69 3.29 11.64
C TYR A 296 -4.80 2.29 12.38
N ALA A 297 -5.31 1.69 13.46
CA ALA A 297 -4.60 0.64 14.20
C ALA A 297 -4.37 -0.59 13.33
N VAL A 298 -5.41 -1.11 12.64
CA VAL A 298 -5.25 -2.27 11.76
C VAL A 298 -4.40 -1.96 10.53
N ALA A 299 -4.33 -0.70 10.12
CA ALA A 299 -3.39 -0.25 9.09
C ALA A 299 -1.92 -0.34 9.53
N ALA A 300 -1.58 -0.57 10.80
CA ALA A 300 -0.20 -0.88 11.19
C ALA A 300 0.24 -2.30 10.79
N ALA A 301 -0.70 -3.14 10.32
CA ALA A 301 -0.39 -4.45 9.79
C ALA A 301 0.32 -4.32 8.42
N PRO A 302 1.44 -5.03 8.20
CA PRO A 302 2.17 -4.93 6.94
C PRO A 302 1.36 -5.35 5.70
N GLN A 303 0.36 -6.22 5.90
CA GLN A 303 -0.66 -6.59 4.92
C GLN A 303 -2.02 -6.29 5.54
N ALA A 304 -2.44 -5.03 5.53
CA ALA A 304 -3.75 -4.60 6.01
C ALA A 304 -4.84 -5.24 5.13
N ALA A 305 -5.29 -6.42 5.53
CA ALA A 305 -6.25 -7.20 4.78
C ALA A 305 -7.59 -6.46 4.68
N GLY A 306 -8.17 -6.42 3.48
CA GLY A 306 -9.46 -5.75 3.24
C GLY A 306 -9.42 -4.23 3.46
N LEU A 307 -8.23 -3.64 3.39
CA LEU A 307 -8.02 -2.21 3.50
C LEU A 307 -7.39 -1.75 2.18
N LEU A 308 -8.03 -0.79 1.54
CA LEU A 308 -7.58 -0.18 0.30
C LEU A 308 -6.79 1.11 0.62
N PRO A 309 -5.87 1.56 -0.26
CA PRO A 309 -5.18 2.84 -0.08
C PRO A 309 -6.13 3.99 0.26
N GLU A 310 -7.26 4.07 -0.43
CA GLU A 310 -8.30 5.09 -0.28
C GLU A 310 -9.01 5.05 1.10
N ASP A 311 -9.04 3.91 1.79
CA ASP A 311 -9.59 3.81 3.15
C ASP A 311 -8.75 4.62 4.17
N LEU A 312 -7.53 5.00 3.79
CA LEU A 312 -6.61 5.82 4.58
C LEU A 312 -6.47 7.23 4.02
N GLU A 313 -7.39 7.68 3.18
CA GLU A 313 -7.37 8.99 2.55
C GLU A 313 -8.65 9.76 2.85
N ASP A 314 -8.57 11.10 2.85
CA ASP A 314 -9.76 11.94 2.86
C ASP A 314 -10.38 12.03 1.45
N GLU A 315 -11.52 12.73 1.34
CA GLU A 315 -12.21 12.96 0.05
C GLU A 315 -11.34 13.70 -0.98
N GLN A 316 -10.20 14.26 -0.58
CA GLN A 316 -9.26 15.00 -1.42
C GLN A 316 -8.00 14.15 -1.72
N GLY A 317 -7.99 12.86 -1.38
CA GLY A 317 -6.87 11.93 -1.58
C GLY A 317 -5.70 12.15 -0.63
N ARG A 318 -5.87 12.92 0.45
CA ARG A 318 -4.80 13.18 1.42
C ARG A 318 -4.76 12.07 2.45
N SER A 319 -3.58 11.51 2.67
CA SER A 319 -3.41 10.46 3.67
C SER A 319 -3.80 10.92 5.08
N LEU A 320 -4.71 10.17 5.71
CA LEU A 320 -5.16 10.32 7.08
C LEU A 320 -4.16 9.75 8.11
N VAL A 321 -3.15 9.01 7.64
CA VAL A 321 -2.15 8.35 8.49
C VAL A 321 -0.75 8.87 8.14
N TRP A 322 0.04 9.22 9.14
CA TRP A 322 1.40 9.71 8.93
C TRP A 322 2.45 8.92 9.75
N PRO A 323 3.54 8.43 9.12
CA PRO A 323 3.80 8.45 7.68
C PRO A 323 2.75 7.62 6.90
N PRO A 324 2.53 7.91 5.59
CA PRO A 324 1.56 7.17 4.78
C PRO A 324 1.87 5.68 4.83
N HIS A 325 0.84 4.85 4.86
CA HIS A 325 1.02 3.41 4.92
C HIS A 325 1.77 2.92 3.66
N PRO A 326 2.62 1.87 3.73
CA PRO A 326 3.23 1.30 2.53
C PRO A 326 2.25 0.94 1.41
N VAL A 327 0.99 0.62 1.73
CA VAL A 327 -0.06 0.42 0.71
C VAL A 327 -0.37 1.69 -0.08
N GLN A 328 -0.27 2.88 0.53
CA GLN A 328 -0.44 4.17 -0.15
C GLN A 328 0.84 4.60 -0.87
N ALA A 329 2.01 4.27 -0.30
CA ALA A 329 3.30 4.78 -0.78
C ALA A 329 4.02 3.89 -1.80
N LEU A 330 3.80 2.56 -1.77
CA LEU A 330 4.53 1.59 -2.59
C LEU A 330 3.69 0.96 -3.69
N THR A 331 2.40 1.27 -3.75
CA THR A 331 1.49 0.63 -4.69
C THR A 331 1.19 1.61 -5.80
N CYS A 332 1.02 1.08 -7.01
CA CYS A 332 0.71 1.86 -8.18
C CYS A 332 -0.49 1.25 -8.92
N GLU A 333 -1.09 2.07 -9.77
CA GLU A 333 -1.95 1.62 -10.85
C GLU A 333 -1.28 0.49 -11.68
N PRO A 334 -2.06 -0.33 -12.41
CA PRO A 334 -1.50 -1.38 -13.24
C PRO A 334 -0.58 -0.80 -14.31
N VAL A 335 0.71 -1.11 -14.22
CA VAL A 335 1.70 -0.70 -15.23
C VAL A 335 2.26 -1.90 -15.97
N THR A 336 2.25 -3.08 -15.34
CA THR A 336 2.79 -4.30 -15.92
C THR A 336 1.69 -5.20 -16.47
N ALA A 337 2.10 -6.14 -17.33
CA ALA A 337 1.20 -7.17 -17.85
C ALA A 337 0.56 -7.99 -16.70
N ASP A 338 1.35 -8.34 -15.68
CA ASP A 338 0.85 -9.08 -14.52
C ASP A 338 -0.16 -8.28 -13.69
N ASP A 339 -0.05 -6.95 -13.68
CA ASP A 339 -1.01 -6.08 -12.99
C ASP A 339 -2.38 -6.10 -13.66
N TYR A 340 -2.43 -6.05 -15.00
CA TYR A 340 -3.68 -6.19 -15.74
C TYR A 340 -4.32 -7.56 -15.52
N ALA A 341 -3.52 -8.64 -15.51
CA ALA A 341 -4.03 -9.96 -15.16
C ALA A 341 -4.54 -10.01 -13.71
N ARG A 342 -3.87 -9.33 -12.77
CA ARG A 342 -4.29 -9.23 -11.37
C ARG A 342 -5.62 -8.51 -11.23
N ARG A 343 -5.81 -7.37 -11.90
CA ARG A 343 -7.10 -6.68 -11.91
C ARG A 343 -8.18 -7.50 -12.61
N ALA A 344 -7.89 -8.18 -13.71
CA ALA A 344 -8.88 -9.08 -14.32
C ALA A 344 -9.39 -10.16 -13.36
N ARG A 345 -8.56 -10.62 -12.41
CA ARG A 345 -8.96 -11.59 -11.36
C ARG A 345 -9.82 -11.00 -10.23
N SER A 346 -9.95 -9.67 -10.12
CA SER A 346 -10.90 -9.08 -9.18
C SER A 346 -12.35 -9.23 -9.65
N HIS A 347 -12.56 -9.52 -10.93
CA HIS A 347 -13.88 -9.85 -11.46
C HIS A 347 -14.41 -11.15 -10.82
N PRO A 348 -15.63 -11.17 -10.25
CA PRO A 348 -16.12 -12.26 -9.39
C PRO A 348 -16.23 -13.62 -10.10
N ASP A 349 -16.43 -13.60 -11.41
CA ASP A 349 -16.53 -14.81 -12.26
C ASP A 349 -15.20 -15.23 -12.91
N VAL A 350 -14.10 -14.52 -12.69
CA VAL A 350 -12.77 -14.94 -13.18
C VAL A 350 -12.08 -15.83 -12.16
N VAL A 351 -11.62 -17.01 -12.60
CA VAL A 351 -10.88 -17.98 -11.76
C VAL A 351 -9.38 -17.80 -11.90
N ARG A 352 -8.92 -17.67 -13.14
CA ARG A 352 -7.51 -17.42 -13.51
C ARG A 352 -7.47 -16.42 -14.65
N ALA A 353 -6.43 -15.61 -14.68
CA ALA A 353 -6.16 -14.68 -15.76
C ALA A 353 -4.66 -14.65 -16.02
N TRP A 354 -4.29 -14.56 -17.29
CA TRP A 354 -2.92 -14.43 -17.75
C TRP A 354 -2.84 -13.31 -18.79
N THR A 355 -1.67 -12.70 -18.92
CA THR A 355 -1.36 -11.86 -20.08
C THR A 355 -0.55 -12.63 -21.10
N VAL A 356 -0.98 -12.50 -22.35
CA VAL A 356 -0.23 -12.92 -23.53
C VAL A 356 0.29 -11.68 -24.22
N THR A 357 1.58 -11.66 -24.53
CA THR A 357 2.19 -10.58 -25.32
C THR A 357 1.64 -10.60 -26.74
N GLY A 358 1.25 -9.44 -27.22
CA GLY A 358 0.65 -9.25 -28.53
C GLY A 358 -0.86 -9.43 -28.53
N ARG A 359 -1.42 -9.20 -29.71
CA ARG A 359 -2.84 -9.30 -30.00
C ARG A 359 -3.16 -10.70 -30.53
N LEU A 360 -4.14 -11.37 -29.93
CA LEU A 360 -4.66 -12.61 -30.50
C LEU A 360 -5.49 -12.34 -31.76
N PRO A 361 -5.50 -13.27 -32.74
CA PRO A 361 -6.31 -13.13 -33.94
C PRO A 361 -7.80 -12.89 -33.61
N GLY A 362 -8.40 -11.89 -34.25
CA GLY A 362 -9.81 -11.56 -34.09
C GLY A 362 -10.15 -10.73 -32.84
N ILE A 363 -9.15 -10.27 -32.07
CA ILE A 363 -9.36 -9.47 -30.86
C ILE A 363 -8.86 -8.05 -31.07
N ALA A 364 -9.74 -7.05 -30.90
CA ALA A 364 -9.36 -5.64 -30.92
C ALA A 364 -8.94 -5.15 -29.53
N TRP A 365 -8.25 -4.01 -29.48
CA TRP A 365 -7.75 -3.37 -28.26
C TRP A 365 -8.85 -2.91 -27.30
N ASN A 366 -10.09 -2.83 -27.76
CA ASN A 366 -11.27 -2.55 -26.94
C ASN A 366 -12.04 -3.83 -26.59
N GLY A 367 -11.46 -5.02 -26.79
CA GLY A 367 -12.11 -6.29 -26.49
C GLY A 367 -13.27 -6.69 -27.39
N LEU A 368 -13.56 -5.92 -28.44
CA LEU A 368 -14.51 -6.33 -29.47
C LEU A 368 -13.81 -7.21 -30.51
N PRO A 369 -14.57 -7.99 -31.30
CA PRO A 369 -14.02 -8.60 -32.50
C PRO A 369 -13.38 -7.54 -33.39
N THR A 370 -12.32 -7.91 -34.10
CA THR A 370 -11.78 -7.07 -35.17
C THR A 370 -12.90 -6.71 -36.16
N ASP A 371 -12.86 -5.49 -36.69
CA ASP A 371 -13.86 -4.92 -37.62
C ASP A 371 -15.26 -4.65 -37.04
N ALA A 372 -15.49 -4.89 -35.74
CA ALA A 372 -16.77 -4.57 -35.11
C ALA A 372 -17.09 -3.06 -35.14
N ILE A 373 -16.05 -2.21 -35.15
CA ILE A 373 -16.17 -0.75 -35.27
C ILE A 373 -15.32 -0.31 -36.47
N PRO A 374 -15.92 0.15 -37.58
CA PRO A 374 -15.17 0.52 -38.80
C PRO A 374 -14.16 1.65 -38.63
N SER A 375 -14.34 2.53 -37.63
CA SER A 375 -13.41 3.63 -37.33
C SER A 375 -12.24 3.21 -36.46
N VAL A 376 -12.22 1.97 -35.97
CA VAL A 376 -11.14 1.43 -35.14
C VAL A 376 -10.26 0.57 -36.02
N ALA A 377 -9.24 1.19 -36.61
CA ALA A 377 -8.23 0.47 -37.37
C ALA A 377 -7.36 -0.38 -36.43
N VAL A 378 -7.07 -1.60 -36.86
CA VAL A 378 -6.13 -2.50 -36.18
C VAL A 378 -4.73 -2.17 -36.69
N ASP A 379 -3.84 -1.73 -35.80
CA ASP A 379 -2.40 -1.68 -36.09
C ASP A 379 -1.77 -3.02 -35.69
N GLU A 380 -1.27 -3.76 -36.67
CA GLU A 380 -0.61 -5.06 -36.45
C GLU A 380 0.77 -4.91 -35.79
N HIS A 381 1.34 -3.70 -35.79
CA HIS A 381 2.64 -3.40 -35.17
C HIS A 381 2.52 -2.74 -33.80
N ALA A 382 1.31 -2.41 -33.37
CA ALA A 382 1.09 -1.85 -32.04
C ALA A 382 1.46 -2.87 -30.96
N VAL A 383 2.07 -2.35 -29.89
CA VAL A 383 2.38 -3.15 -28.69
C VAL A 383 1.05 -3.40 -27.99
N ALA A 384 0.53 -4.61 -28.16
CA ALA A 384 -0.72 -5.05 -27.57
C ALA A 384 -0.50 -6.13 -26.52
N LEU A 385 -1.45 -6.25 -25.61
CA LEU A 385 -1.56 -7.30 -24.62
C LEU A 385 -2.94 -7.94 -24.76
N THR A 386 -3.01 -9.26 -24.60
CA THR A 386 -4.28 -9.95 -24.53
C THR A 386 -4.44 -10.66 -23.20
N LEU A 387 -5.48 -10.29 -22.46
CA LEU A 387 -5.90 -10.96 -21.23
C LEU A 387 -6.61 -12.26 -21.59
N VAL A 388 -6.00 -13.39 -21.27
CA VAL A 388 -6.63 -14.70 -21.40
C VAL A 388 -7.24 -15.03 -20.04
N VAL A 389 -8.55 -15.24 -19.98
CA VAL A 389 -9.27 -15.47 -18.72
C VAL A 389 -10.03 -16.78 -18.71
N GLU A 390 -9.97 -17.46 -17.56
CA GLU A 390 -10.80 -18.63 -17.28
C GLU A 390 -12.01 -18.20 -16.45
N SER A 391 -13.20 -18.44 -17.01
CA SER A 391 -14.48 -18.18 -16.33
C SER A 391 -14.84 -19.31 -15.38
N ARG A 392 -15.47 -18.96 -14.25
CA ARG A 392 -16.10 -19.89 -13.31
C ARG A 392 -17.34 -20.55 -13.92
N THR A 393 -18.03 -19.82 -14.79
CA THR A 393 -19.27 -20.27 -15.45
C THR A 393 -19.03 -20.61 -16.91
N GLU A 394 -19.71 -21.63 -17.42
CA GLU A 394 -19.59 -22.02 -18.82
C GLU A 394 -20.36 -21.03 -19.73
N LEU A 395 -19.63 -20.32 -20.58
CA LEU A 395 -20.19 -19.29 -21.46
C LEU A 395 -20.51 -19.87 -22.85
N THR A 396 -21.70 -20.42 -22.99
CA THR A 396 -22.08 -21.21 -24.18
C THR A 396 -22.42 -20.38 -25.42
N THR A 397 -22.86 -19.13 -25.29
CA THR A 397 -23.31 -18.29 -26.42
C THR A 397 -22.37 -17.11 -26.70
N ALA A 398 -22.18 -16.77 -27.98
CA ALA A 398 -21.29 -15.67 -28.39
C ALA A 398 -21.64 -14.30 -27.73
N PRO A 399 -22.92 -13.89 -27.60
CA PRO A 399 -23.26 -12.63 -26.92
C PRO A 399 -22.89 -12.62 -25.44
N ARG A 400 -23.07 -13.75 -24.74
CA ARG A 400 -22.67 -13.87 -23.32
C ARG A 400 -21.16 -13.82 -23.15
N ARG A 401 -20.41 -14.46 -24.04
CA ARG A 401 -18.94 -14.40 -24.03
C ARG A 401 -18.46 -12.97 -24.25
N ALA A 402 -19.03 -12.27 -25.24
CA ALA A 402 -18.67 -10.88 -25.51
C ALA A 402 -18.97 -9.96 -24.32
N ALA A 403 -20.16 -10.06 -23.72
CA ALA A 403 -20.51 -9.27 -22.54
C ALA A 403 -19.55 -9.55 -21.36
N PHE A 404 -19.29 -10.82 -21.05
CA PHE A 404 -18.36 -11.20 -20.00
C PHE A 404 -16.94 -10.65 -20.23
N LEU A 405 -16.39 -10.81 -21.43
CA LEU A 405 -15.04 -10.32 -21.73
C LEU A 405 -14.95 -8.78 -21.65
N ARG A 406 -16.06 -8.10 -21.96
CA ARG A 406 -16.18 -6.65 -21.81
C ARG A 406 -16.22 -6.22 -20.34
N ASP A 407 -16.96 -6.93 -19.51
CA ASP A 407 -17.02 -6.66 -18.07
C ASP A 407 -15.65 -6.92 -17.40
N VAL A 408 -14.96 -7.98 -17.82
CA VAL A 408 -13.58 -8.28 -17.40
C VAL A 408 -12.61 -7.16 -17.82
N LEU A 409 -12.71 -6.67 -19.05
CA LEU A 409 -11.87 -5.55 -19.49
C LEU A 409 -12.17 -4.27 -18.73
N THR A 410 -13.44 -3.93 -18.53
CA THR A 410 -13.82 -2.77 -17.70
C THR A 410 -13.27 -2.91 -16.28
N THR A 411 -13.23 -4.11 -15.73
CA THR A 411 -12.62 -4.37 -14.42
C THR A 411 -11.10 -4.19 -14.44
N ALA A 412 -10.43 -4.57 -15.53
CA ALA A 412 -8.99 -4.53 -15.66
C ALA A 412 -8.42 -3.13 -15.98
N VAL A 413 -9.08 -2.41 -16.89
CA VAL A 413 -8.59 -1.15 -17.48
C VAL A 413 -9.58 0.02 -17.37
N GLY A 414 -10.73 -0.19 -16.72
CA GLY A 414 -11.75 0.82 -16.47
C GLY A 414 -12.65 1.18 -17.64
N PRO A 415 -13.34 2.34 -17.56
CA PRO A 415 -14.37 2.74 -18.52
C PRO A 415 -13.83 2.96 -19.93
N GLU A 416 -12.51 3.10 -20.09
CA GLU A 416 -11.85 3.18 -21.41
C GLU A 416 -12.10 1.94 -22.28
N ALA A 417 -12.41 0.79 -21.66
CA ALA A 417 -12.94 -0.34 -22.40
C ALA A 417 -14.22 0.07 -23.14
N GLY A 418 -15.18 0.67 -22.42
CA GLY A 418 -16.45 1.24 -22.89
C GLY A 418 -16.33 2.33 -23.95
N ALA A 419 -15.50 3.31 -23.63
CA ALA A 419 -15.36 4.57 -24.33
C ALA A 419 -13.88 4.78 -24.67
N PRO A 420 -13.40 4.33 -25.84
CA PRO A 420 -11.99 4.36 -26.22
C PRO A 420 -11.33 5.76 -26.27
N PHE A 421 -12.15 6.81 -26.26
CA PHE A 421 -11.76 8.22 -26.26
C PHE A 421 -12.69 8.99 -25.31
N PRO A 422 -12.53 8.85 -23.97
CA PRO A 422 -13.34 9.65 -23.05
C PRO A 422 -13.01 11.13 -23.26
N ASP A 423 -14.00 12.01 -23.14
CA ASP A 423 -13.75 13.46 -23.15
C ASP A 423 -13.06 13.82 -21.83
N TRP A 424 -11.73 13.87 -21.86
CA TRP A 424 -10.84 14.03 -20.72
C TRP A 424 -11.01 15.34 -19.95
N ARG A 425 -11.95 16.21 -20.36
CA ARG A 425 -12.06 17.58 -19.88
C ARG A 425 -13.06 17.81 -18.76
N ASP A 426 -14.05 16.94 -18.53
CA ASP A 426 -15.11 17.26 -17.54
C ASP A 426 -15.65 16.09 -16.68
N ASP A 427 -15.43 14.81 -17.04
CA ASP A 427 -16.06 13.64 -16.36
C ASP A 427 -15.06 12.61 -15.80
N VAL A 428 -13.83 13.03 -15.53
CA VAL A 428 -12.75 12.12 -15.13
C VAL A 428 -12.83 11.83 -13.62
N ASP A 429 -13.24 10.62 -13.26
CA ASP A 429 -13.15 10.12 -11.88
C ASP A 429 -11.71 9.65 -11.62
N ASP A 430 -11.03 10.30 -10.68
CA ASP A 430 -9.64 9.99 -10.29
C ASP A 430 -9.50 8.63 -9.60
N LEU A 431 -10.62 8.03 -9.17
CA LEU A 431 -10.66 6.70 -8.55
C LEU A 431 -10.87 5.57 -9.57
N GLU A 432 -11.21 5.90 -10.83
CA GLU A 432 -11.46 4.88 -11.84
C GLU A 432 -10.14 4.30 -12.41
N PRO A 433 -10.03 2.96 -12.50
CA PRO A 433 -8.84 2.31 -13.03
C PRO A 433 -8.56 2.73 -14.47
N ARG A 434 -7.31 2.95 -14.86
CA ARG A 434 -6.97 3.36 -16.24
C ARG A 434 -5.98 2.44 -16.92
N ARG A 435 -5.99 2.48 -18.25
CA ARG A 435 -4.92 1.88 -19.05
C ARG A 435 -3.74 2.85 -19.10
N VAL A 436 -2.53 2.30 -19.14
CA VAL A 436 -1.34 3.13 -19.38
C VAL A 436 -1.41 3.73 -20.78
N ILE A 437 -0.84 4.93 -20.93
CA ILE A 437 -0.76 5.64 -22.21
C ILE A 437 -0.21 4.71 -23.30
N CYS A 438 -0.93 4.62 -24.42
CA CYS A 438 -0.61 3.81 -25.59
C CYS A 438 -0.73 2.28 -25.42
N ASP A 439 -1.18 1.76 -24.27
CA ASP A 439 -1.46 0.33 -24.16
C ASP A 439 -2.73 -0.04 -24.94
N GLU A 440 -2.65 -1.18 -25.61
CA GLU A 440 -3.77 -1.84 -26.26
C GLU A 440 -4.07 -3.17 -25.55
N VAL A 441 -5.17 -3.24 -24.82
CA VAL A 441 -5.50 -4.40 -23.98
C VAL A 441 -6.78 -5.08 -24.46
N GLY A 442 -6.62 -6.23 -25.12
CA GLY A 442 -7.74 -7.11 -25.49
C GLY A 442 -8.04 -8.15 -24.41
N ALA A 443 -9.17 -8.85 -24.53
CA ALA A 443 -9.47 -10.01 -23.69
C ALA A 443 -10.03 -11.19 -24.49
N SER A 444 -9.69 -12.40 -24.06
CA SER A 444 -10.10 -13.67 -24.64
C SER A 444 -10.42 -14.70 -23.56
N LEU A 445 -11.20 -15.70 -23.92
CA LEU A 445 -11.41 -16.86 -23.05
C LEU A 445 -10.26 -17.85 -23.19
N LEU A 446 -9.94 -18.50 -22.08
CA LEU A 446 -9.06 -19.67 -22.06
C LEU A 446 -9.69 -20.80 -22.89
N GLU A 447 -9.00 -21.20 -23.95
CA GLU A 447 -9.39 -22.33 -24.77
C GLU A 447 -8.73 -23.64 -24.30
N ARG A 448 -9.29 -24.76 -24.75
CA ARG A 448 -8.71 -26.09 -24.54
C ARG A 448 -8.28 -26.64 -25.88
N ALA A 449 -6.98 -26.75 -26.11
CA ALA A 449 -6.40 -27.33 -27.31
C ALA A 449 -6.46 -28.86 -27.24
N PRO A 450 -7.33 -29.54 -28.02
CA PRO A 450 -7.34 -30.99 -28.10
C PRO A 450 -6.04 -31.51 -28.71
N VAL A 451 -5.25 -32.28 -27.96
CA VAL A 451 -3.98 -32.86 -28.38
C VAL A 451 -4.17 -34.33 -28.71
N LEU A 452 -3.85 -34.70 -29.95
CA LEU A 452 -3.78 -36.07 -30.43
C LEU A 452 -2.39 -36.63 -30.11
N VAL A 453 -2.33 -37.75 -29.39
CA VAL A 453 -1.08 -38.44 -29.03
C VAL A 453 -1.02 -39.79 -29.74
N GLN A 454 -0.03 -39.95 -30.60
CA GLN A 454 0.29 -41.19 -31.29
C GLN A 454 1.58 -41.77 -30.72
N ALA A 455 1.57 -43.04 -30.32
CA ALA A 455 2.75 -43.72 -29.79
C ALA A 455 2.62 -45.23 -29.91
N THR A 456 3.76 -45.91 -29.98
CA THR A 456 3.88 -47.36 -29.83
C THR A 456 4.49 -47.69 -28.48
N LEU A 457 3.70 -48.25 -27.56
CA LEU A 457 4.14 -48.66 -26.23
C LEU A 457 4.79 -50.05 -26.30
N VAL A 458 6.00 -50.17 -25.78
CA VAL A 458 6.70 -51.45 -25.67
C VAL A 458 6.37 -52.08 -24.32
N SER A 459 5.82 -53.29 -24.31
CA SER A 459 5.44 -54.01 -23.07
C SER A 459 5.95 -55.46 -23.05
N GLU A 460 5.90 -56.12 -21.89
CA GLU A 460 6.26 -57.54 -21.75
C GLU A 460 5.20 -58.47 -22.34
N VAL A 461 5.66 -59.64 -22.80
CA VAL A 461 4.76 -60.68 -23.32
C VAL A 461 3.81 -61.14 -22.21
N GLY A 462 2.50 -60.99 -22.43
CA GLY A 462 1.45 -61.39 -21.49
C GLY A 462 0.74 -60.22 -20.78
N ALA A 463 1.18 -58.97 -20.97
CA ALA A 463 0.44 -57.81 -20.48
C ALA A 463 -0.89 -57.63 -21.25
N ASP A 464 -1.95 -57.24 -20.54
CA ASP A 464 -3.23 -56.90 -21.16
C ASP A 464 -3.08 -55.58 -21.93
N ARG A 465 -3.19 -55.68 -23.26
CA ARG A 465 -3.02 -54.56 -24.19
C ARG A 465 -3.99 -53.41 -23.92
N GLU A 466 -5.26 -53.70 -23.67
CA GLU A 466 -6.26 -52.63 -23.46
C GLU A 466 -6.03 -51.95 -22.12
N ALA A 467 -5.72 -52.72 -21.07
CA ALA A 467 -5.40 -52.16 -19.76
C ALA A 467 -4.16 -51.25 -19.80
N VAL A 468 -3.12 -51.63 -20.55
CA VAL A 468 -1.91 -50.79 -20.72
C VAL A 468 -2.23 -49.49 -21.47
N ILE A 469 -3.04 -49.55 -22.53
CA ILE A 469 -3.45 -48.36 -23.29
C ILE A 469 -4.28 -47.42 -22.43
N GLU A 470 -5.28 -47.93 -21.71
CA GLU A 470 -6.17 -47.09 -20.89
C GLU A 470 -5.43 -46.46 -19.71
N ASP A 471 -4.53 -47.18 -19.03
CA ASP A 471 -3.72 -46.61 -17.95
C ASP A 471 -2.74 -45.54 -18.49
N ALA A 472 -2.10 -45.78 -19.64
CA ALA A 472 -1.24 -44.78 -20.28
C ALA A 472 -2.04 -43.51 -20.66
N ARG A 473 -3.24 -43.67 -21.25
CA ARG A 473 -4.13 -42.54 -21.55
C ARG A 473 -4.53 -41.80 -20.28
N ALA A 474 -4.95 -42.50 -19.23
CA ALA A 474 -5.35 -41.90 -17.96
C ALA A 474 -4.22 -41.07 -17.33
N ARG A 475 -2.96 -41.52 -17.44
CA ARG A 475 -1.80 -40.76 -16.98
C ARG A 475 -1.53 -39.51 -17.80
N VAL A 476 -1.65 -39.58 -19.12
CA VAL A 476 -1.53 -38.40 -20.00
C VAL A 476 -2.65 -37.40 -19.72
N VAL A 477 -3.88 -37.87 -19.49
CA VAL A 477 -5.00 -37.01 -19.05
C VAL A 477 -4.65 -36.32 -17.73
N ALA A 478 -4.20 -37.08 -16.73
CA ALA A 478 -3.84 -36.53 -15.43
C ALA A 478 -2.68 -35.53 -15.50
N PHE A 479 -1.74 -35.71 -16.42
CA PHE A 479 -0.65 -34.77 -16.70
C PHE A 479 -1.19 -33.45 -17.30
N PHE A 480 -2.08 -33.53 -18.30
CA PHE A 480 -2.70 -32.35 -18.89
C PHE A 480 -3.64 -31.62 -17.92
N GLU A 481 -4.29 -32.33 -17.00
CA GLU A 481 -5.13 -31.69 -15.96
C GLU A 481 -4.31 -31.02 -14.86
N ARG A 482 -3.21 -31.64 -14.40
CA ARG A 482 -2.39 -31.09 -13.30
C ARG A 482 -1.60 -29.84 -13.68
N GLY A 483 -1.07 -29.77 -14.90
CA GLY A 483 -0.07 -28.75 -15.25
C GLY A 483 1.36 -29.18 -14.96
N ARG A 484 2.33 -28.32 -15.30
CA ARG A 484 3.76 -28.62 -15.12
C ARG A 484 4.21 -28.28 -13.69
N PRO A 485 5.05 -29.12 -13.04
CA PRO A 485 5.59 -28.87 -11.70
C PRO A 485 6.29 -27.52 -11.52
N GLU A 486 7.04 -27.09 -12.54
CA GLU A 486 7.81 -25.84 -12.55
C GLU A 486 6.90 -24.59 -12.47
N THR A 487 5.66 -24.70 -12.93
CA THR A 487 4.64 -23.64 -12.82
C THR A 487 4.08 -23.47 -11.41
N PHE A 488 4.39 -24.40 -10.49
CA PHE A 488 3.83 -24.44 -9.13
C PHE A 488 4.67 -23.71 -8.08
N ALA A 489 5.84 -23.17 -8.43
CA ALA A 489 6.70 -22.48 -7.48
C ALA A 489 6.46 -20.96 -7.53
N PRO A 490 5.61 -20.39 -6.66
CA PRO A 490 5.54 -18.94 -6.54
C PRO A 490 6.88 -18.43 -6.01
N THR A 491 7.48 -17.47 -6.71
CA THR A 491 8.42 -16.55 -6.06
C THR A 491 7.71 -15.95 -4.85
N PRO A 492 8.32 -15.91 -3.65
CA PRO A 492 7.68 -15.28 -2.50
C PRO A 492 7.39 -13.83 -2.88
N ALA A 493 6.10 -13.53 -3.00
CA ALA A 493 5.66 -12.22 -3.43
C ALA A 493 6.11 -11.15 -2.42
N PRO A 494 6.36 -9.92 -2.87
CA PRO A 494 6.60 -8.83 -1.95
C PRO A 494 5.41 -8.68 -0.98
N LEU A 495 5.75 -8.25 0.24
CA LEU A 495 4.80 -8.13 1.34
C LEU A 495 3.69 -7.13 1.00
N VAL A 496 4.05 -6.03 0.34
CA VAL A 496 3.15 -5.01 -0.21
C VAL A 496 3.43 -4.93 -1.71
N ASP A 497 2.39 -5.14 -2.51
CA ASP A 497 2.47 -5.23 -3.97
C ASP A 497 1.18 -4.69 -4.57
N GLY A 498 1.26 -3.96 -5.69
CA GLY A 498 0.09 -3.49 -6.43
C GLY A 498 -0.32 -4.46 -7.54
N PRO A 499 -1.42 -4.16 -8.26
CA PRO A 499 -2.51 -3.26 -7.90
C PRO A 499 -3.45 -3.91 -6.84
N TRP A 500 -4.17 -3.07 -6.09
CA TRP A 500 -5.13 -3.50 -5.05
C TRP A 500 -6.58 -3.51 -5.56
N PRO A 501 -7.46 -4.34 -4.94
CA PRO A 501 -7.16 -5.39 -3.96
C PRO A 501 -6.34 -6.55 -4.56
N ARG A 502 -5.55 -7.23 -3.73
CA ARG A 502 -4.66 -8.29 -4.19
C ARG A 502 -5.42 -9.57 -4.52
N HIS A 503 -5.46 -9.94 -5.80
CA HIS A 503 -6.01 -11.20 -6.29
C HIS A 503 -4.91 -12.12 -6.85
N ASP A 504 -4.39 -13.00 -6.00
CA ASP A 504 -3.33 -13.94 -6.38
C ASP A 504 -3.86 -15.06 -7.29
N GLN A 505 -2.99 -15.53 -8.17
CA GLN A 505 -3.33 -16.59 -9.11
C GLN A 505 -3.27 -17.97 -8.43
N PRO A 506 -4.29 -18.83 -8.60
CA PRO A 506 -4.21 -20.23 -8.21
C PRO A 506 -2.96 -20.90 -8.79
N THR A 507 -2.26 -21.69 -7.96
CA THR A 507 -0.96 -22.25 -8.31
C THR A 507 -1.03 -23.48 -9.23
N LEU A 508 -2.20 -24.08 -9.46
CA LEU A 508 -2.35 -25.31 -10.25
C LEU A 508 -2.75 -25.07 -11.72
N GLY A 509 -2.31 -25.97 -12.60
CA GLY A 509 -2.69 -26.04 -14.02
C GLY A 509 -1.66 -25.49 -15.01
N TRP A 510 -2.00 -25.52 -16.29
CA TRP A 510 -1.17 -25.03 -17.38
C TRP A 510 -1.27 -23.51 -17.54
N VAL A 511 -0.17 -22.89 -17.96
CA VAL A 511 -0.14 -21.51 -18.48
C VAL A 511 -0.52 -21.55 -19.97
N PRO A 512 -1.39 -20.65 -20.45
CA PRO A 512 -1.77 -20.58 -21.87
C PRO A 512 -0.56 -20.43 -22.79
N GLY A 513 -0.56 -21.14 -23.91
CA GLY A 513 0.55 -21.12 -24.87
C GLY A 513 1.81 -21.89 -24.45
N ALA A 514 1.88 -22.41 -23.23
CA ALA A 514 3.01 -23.23 -22.81
C ALA A 514 3.08 -24.51 -23.65
N SER A 515 4.24 -24.76 -24.25
CA SER A 515 4.46 -25.92 -25.11
C SER A 515 4.49 -27.22 -24.30
N VAL A 516 3.97 -28.30 -24.89
CA VAL A 516 4.02 -29.64 -24.29
C VAL A 516 5.34 -30.31 -24.65
N ARG A 517 6.19 -30.59 -23.66
CA ARG A 517 7.47 -31.29 -23.88
C ARG A 517 7.23 -32.77 -24.08
N PHE A 518 7.84 -33.36 -25.12
CA PHE A 518 7.68 -34.78 -25.41
C PHE A 518 8.23 -35.66 -24.28
N THR A 519 9.32 -35.24 -23.63
CA THR A 519 9.92 -35.97 -22.51
C THR A 519 8.98 -36.14 -21.34
N GLU A 520 8.18 -35.12 -21.01
CA GLU A 520 7.22 -35.15 -19.91
C GLU A 520 6.05 -36.10 -20.21
N VAL A 521 5.62 -36.16 -21.47
CA VAL A 521 4.60 -37.13 -21.92
C VAL A 521 5.16 -38.55 -21.87
N VAL A 522 6.42 -38.76 -22.27
CA VAL A 522 7.09 -40.07 -22.12
C VAL A 522 7.16 -40.46 -20.65
N GLU A 523 7.57 -39.56 -19.75
CA GLU A 523 7.62 -39.80 -18.31
C GLU A 523 6.25 -40.18 -17.75
N ALA A 524 5.18 -39.47 -18.14
CA ALA A 524 3.82 -39.79 -17.75
C ALA A 524 3.41 -41.21 -18.20
N ILE A 525 3.77 -41.60 -19.42
CA ILE A 525 3.47 -42.93 -20.00
C ILE A 525 4.28 -44.04 -19.30
N VAL A 526 5.60 -43.86 -19.15
CA VAL A 526 6.52 -44.83 -18.55
C VAL A 526 6.30 -44.96 -17.03
N GLY A 527 5.58 -44.02 -16.42
CA GLY A 527 5.05 -44.19 -15.07
C GLY A 527 4.15 -45.42 -14.88
N ASN A 528 3.66 -46.05 -15.97
CA ASN A 528 3.06 -47.38 -15.93
C ASN A 528 4.18 -48.46 -15.88
N PRO A 529 4.26 -49.27 -14.81
CA PRO A 529 5.33 -50.28 -14.66
C PRO A 529 5.31 -51.38 -15.73
N LEU A 530 4.20 -51.54 -16.47
CA LEU A 530 4.06 -52.48 -17.58
C LEU A 530 4.63 -51.94 -18.91
N VAL A 531 4.91 -50.63 -18.99
CA VAL A 531 5.52 -50.01 -20.16
C VAL A 531 7.04 -49.98 -20.00
N ARG A 532 7.76 -50.65 -20.90
CA ARG A 532 9.23 -50.73 -20.93
C ARG A 532 9.86 -49.63 -21.79
N GLY A 533 9.10 -49.04 -22.70
CA GLY A 533 9.56 -47.97 -23.57
C GLY A 533 8.44 -47.40 -24.45
N VAL A 534 8.74 -46.28 -25.09
CA VAL A 534 7.83 -45.58 -26.01
C VAL A 534 8.57 -45.37 -27.33
N GLU A 535 7.98 -45.82 -28.43
CA GLU A 535 8.48 -45.69 -29.80
C GLU A 535 7.53 -44.82 -30.62
N ASP A 536 8.06 -44.17 -31.65
CA ASP A 536 7.31 -43.37 -32.62
C ASP A 536 6.32 -42.36 -31.99
N LEU A 537 6.70 -41.75 -30.86
CA LEU A 537 5.88 -40.74 -30.21
C LEU A 537 5.76 -39.52 -31.12
N ALA A 538 4.54 -39.18 -31.48
CA ALA A 538 4.19 -38.00 -32.25
C ALA A 538 2.91 -37.37 -31.69
N MET A 539 2.84 -36.04 -31.71
CA MET A 539 1.68 -35.30 -31.22
C MET A 539 1.26 -34.21 -32.19
N LYS A 540 -0.02 -33.82 -32.16
CA LYS A 540 -0.52 -32.62 -32.83
C LYS A 540 -1.72 -32.03 -32.10
N VAL A 541 -2.01 -30.77 -32.35
CA VAL A 541 -3.31 -30.18 -31.98
C VAL A 541 -4.34 -30.62 -33.03
N ASP A 542 -5.55 -30.98 -32.60
CA ASP A 542 -6.62 -31.37 -33.52
C ASP A 542 -6.96 -30.19 -34.44
N GLY A 543 -7.10 -30.46 -35.74
CA GLY A 543 -7.17 -29.45 -36.79
C GLY A 543 -5.84 -29.14 -37.48
N ASP A 544 -4.70 -29.37 -36.83
CA ASP A 544 -3.39 -29.20 -37.48
C ASP A 544 -3.15 -30.32 -38.52
N PRO A 545 -2.47 -30.00 -39.64
CA PRO A 545 -2.29 -30.95 -40.73
C PRO A 545 -1.39 -32.13 -40.32
N ASP A 546 -0.29 -31.86 -39.63
CA ASP A 546 0.81 -32.82 -39.46
C ASP A 546 1.04 -33.21 -37.99
N PHE A 547 1.43 -34.48 -37.79
CA PHE A 547 1.96 -34.95 -36.52
C PHE A 547 3.42 -34.52 -36.37
N ILE A 548 3.74 -33.89 -35.24
CA ILE A 548 5.11 -33.52 -34.89
C ILE A 548 5.76 -34.71 -34.17
N PRO A 549 6.88 -35.27 -34.67
CA PRO A 549 7.58 -36.36 -34.00
C PRO A 549 8.41 -35.86 -32.80
N ALA A 550 8.68 -36.76 -31.86
CA ALA A 550 9.43 -36.47 -30.63
C ALA A 550 10.81 -35.83 -30.82
N SER A 551 11.42 -35.98 -32.00
CA SER A 551 12.68 -35.30 -32.36
C SER A 551 12.60 -33.77 -32.35
N HIS A 552 11.40 -33.19 -32.44
CA HIS A 552 11.20 -31.74 -32.32
C HIS A 552 11.25 -31.24 -30.87
N GLY A 553 11.20 -32.14 -29.87
CA GLY A 553 11.34 -31.83 -28.46
C GLY A 553 10.07 -31.29 -27.78
N TYR A 554 9.25 -30.48 -28.47
CA TYR A 554 8.01 -29.94 -27.93
C TYR A 554 6.90 -29.77 -28.98
N LEU A 555 5.65 -29.78 -28.54
CA LEU A 555 4.46 -29.42 -29.31
C LEU A 555 4.04 -27.99 -28.92
N PRO A 556 4.03 -27.01 -29.86
CA PRO A 556 3.50 -25.69 -29.59
C PRO A 556 1.99 -25.75 -29.33
N ILE A 557 1.52 -24.95 -28.38
CA ILE A 557 0.10 -24.79 -28.06
C ILE A 557 -0.30 -23.34 -28.40
N PRO A 558 -1.50 -23.08 -28.94
CA PRO A 558 -1.97 -21.72 -29.17
C PRO A 558 -1.90 -20.87 -27.90
N SER A 559 -1.56 -19.59 -28.05
CA SER A 559 -1.26 -18.72 -26.92
C SER A 559 -2.45 -18.44 -25.99
N ASN A 560 -3.68 -18.68 -26.43
CA ASN A 560 -4.89 -18.60 -25.62
C ASN A 560 -5.40 -19.95 -25.10
N ALA A 561 -4.66 -21.03 -25.32
CA ALA A 561 -5.13 -22.38 -25.04
C ALA A 561 -4.22 -23.14 -24.08
N VAL A 562 -4.81 -24.12 -23.41
CA VAL A 562 -4.11 -25.13 -22.61
C VAL A 562 -4.34 -26.52 -23.19
N PRO A 563 -3.37 -27.46 -23.07
CA PRO A 563 -3.50 -28.78 -23.66
C PRO A 563 -4.60 -29.60 -22.96
N ARG A 564 -5.34 -30.38 -23.75
CA ARG A 564 -6.29 -31.38 -23.29
C ARG A 564 -6.15 -32.61 -24.18
N LEU A 565 -6.14 -33.83 -23.63
CA LEU A 565 -6.08 -35.02 -24.47
C LEU A 565 -7.36 -35.11 -25.32
N ALA A 566 -7.20 -35.25 -26.65
CA ALA A 566 -8.30 -35.47 -27.56
C ALA A 566 -8.91 -36.87 -27.36
N ASP A 567 -10.21 -37.02 -27.63
CA ASP A 567 -10.87 -38.32 -27.56
C ASP A 567 -10.61 -39.16 -28.80
N ALA A 568 -9.33 -39.53 -29.00
CA ALA A 568 -8.88 -40.40 -30.07
C ALA A 568 -8.03 -41.55 -29.51
N ARG A 569 -8.15 -42.73 -30.14
CA ARG A 569 -7.39 -43.94 -29.78
C ARG A 569 -6.23 -44.15 -30.75
N CYS A 570 -5.18 -43.35 -30.62
CA CYS A 570 -4.00 -43.39 -31.50
C CYS A 570 -2.78 -44.12 -30.90
N ILE A 571 -2.89 -44.62 -29.66
CA ILE A 571 -1.84 -45.36 -28.96
C ILE A 571 -1.93 -46.85 -29.27
N ARG A 572 -0.80 -47.48 -29.59
CA ARG A 572 -0.67 -48.92 -29.91
C ARG A 572 0.30 -49.59 -28.94
N VAL A 573 0.22 -50.92 -28.82
CA VAL A 573 1.14 -51.72 -28.00
C VAL A 573 1.88 -52.72 -28.87
N ARG A 574 3.20 -52.81 -28.69
CA ARG A 574 4.11 -53.79 -29.27
C ARG A 574 4.75 -54.59 -28.13
N PHE A 575 4.70 -55.92 -28.21
CA PHE A 575 5.37 -56.75 -27.21
C PHE A 575 6.86 -56.84 -27.51
N SER A 576 7.70 -56.64 -26.50
CA SER A 576 9.13 -56.89 -26.63
C SER A 576 9.39 -58.40 -26.59
N LEU A 577 9.93 -58.94 -27.67
CA LEU A 577 10.36 -60.34 -27.77
C LEU A 577 11.79 -60.54 -27.25
N THR A 578 12.42 -59.52 -26.66
CA THR A 578 13.75 -59.64 -26.05
C THR A 578 13.68 -60.57 -24.85
N SER A 579 13.88 -61.85 -25.12
CA SER A 579 14.53 -62.74 -24.17
C SER A 579 15.87 -62.09 -23.81
N ARG A 580 16.04 -61.72 -22.55
CA ARG A 580 16.96 -62.52 -21.76
C ARG A 580 18.29 -62.88 -22.41
N CYS A 581 19.04 -62.01 -23.08
CA CYS A 581 20.49 -62.23 -23.16
C CYS A 581 21.04 -61.85 -21.78
N GLY A 582 20.97 -62.81 -20.86
CA GLY A 582 21.73 -62.74 -19.63
C GLY A 582 23.19 -62.97 -19.99
N ASP A 583 24.00 -61.93 -19.94
CA ASP A 583 25.43 -62.11 -19.78
C ASP A 583 25.66 -62.53 -18.32
N ALA A 584 25.86 -63.84 -18.16
CA ALA A 584 26.57 -64.48 -17.06
C ALA A 584 27.87 -65.06 -17.62
#